data_AF-A0A661FRF9-F1
#
_entry.id   AF-A0A661FRF9-F1
#
_cell.length_a   1.000
_cell.length_b   1.000
_cell.length_c   1.000
_cell.angle_alpha   90.00
_cell.angle_beta   90.00
_cell.angle_gamma   90.00
#
_symmetry.space_group_name_H-M   'P 1'
#
loop_
_entity.id
_entity.type
_entity.pdbx_description
1 polymer ?
#
loop_
_entity_poly.entity_id
_entity_poly.type
_entity_poly.pdbx_seq_one_letter_code
_entity_poly.pdbx_strand_id
1 'polypeptide(L)'
;FDHAGGLLTDWQEGQEPQLRFPNARYIVSTANWERACRPHPRDRASFIPQLQALLDNSQRLELIDGDHSETLGNDVQFRFSNGHTPGLMLSIIGGDNGLAFCSDLIPARPWVHLPVTMGFDRFPEQLIDEKNKFLDEMIQRKICLVFTHDPQCTLATPTRDDKGRYIVTNEHPTITNLKL
;
A
#
# COMPACT_ATOMS: atom_id res chain seq x y z
N PHE A 1 8.72 6.05 5.20
CA PHE A 1 10.16 5.68 5.11
C PHE A 1 10.31 4.17 5.03
N ASP A 2 9.53 3.45 5.81
CA ASP A 2 9.40 2.00 5.93
C ASP A 2 9.00 1.30 4.62
N HIS A 3 8.25 1.95 3.73
CA HIS A 3 7.90 1.38 2.42
C HIS A 3 8.93 1.71 1.32
N ALA A 4 9.38 2.96 1.27
CA ALA A 4 10.23 3.47 0.16
C ALA A 4 11.73 3.49 0.48
N GLY A 5 12.14 3.24 1.73
CA GLY A 5 13.54 3.32 2.16
C GLY A 5 14.44 2.28 1.48
N GLY A 6 13.89 1.10 1.19
CA GLY A 6 14.61 0.06 0.45
C GLY A 6 14.93 0.41 -1.01
N LEU A 7 14.39 1.52 -1.54
CA LEU A 7 14.75 2.01 -2.86
C LEU A 7 16.15 2.62 -2.91
N LEU A 8 16.73 2.96 -1.75
CA LEU A 8 18.06 3.54 -1.65
C LEU A 8 19.12 2.48 -1.31
N THR A 9 20.36 2.75 -1.71
CA THR A 9 21.54 2.04 -1.22
C THR A 9 21.67 2.17 0.30
N ASP A 10 22.42 1.27 0.93
CA ASP A 10 22.71 1.36 2.36
C ASP A 10 23.40 2.70 2.67
N TRP A 11 23.07 3.30 3.82
CA TRP A 11 23.68 4.56 4.23
C TRP A 11 25.18 4.39 4.47
N GLN A 12 25.98 5.31 3.93
CA GLN A 12 27.43 5.37 4.15
C GLN A 12 27.83 6.81 4.47
N GLU A 13 28.66 6.99 5.50
CA GLU A 13 29.14 8.31 5.88
C GLU A 13 29.89 8.98 4.72
N GLY A 14 29.55 10.23 4.43
CA GLY A 14 30.17 11.01 3.36
C GLY A 14 29.76 10.61 1.93
N GLN A 15 28.80 9.71 1.74
CA GLN A 15 28.27 9.35 0.43
C GLN A 15 26.82 9.77 0.27
N GLU A 16 26.49 10.33 -0.90
CA GLU A 16 25.11 10.62 -1.27
C GLU A 16 24.34 9.33 -1.56
N PRO A 17 23.06 9.23 -1.17
CA PRO A 17 22.24 8.06 -1.43
C PRO A 17 21.99 7.88 -2.94
N GLN A 18 21.90 6.63 -3.37
CA GLN A 18 21.64 6.26 -4.77
C GLN A 18 20.47 5.30 -4.87
N LEU A 19 19.81 5.27 -6.03
CA LEU A 19 18.76 4.28 -6.30
C LEU A 19 19.36 2.87 -6.42
N ARG A 20 18.86 1.93 -5.62
CA ARG A 20 19.34 0.55 -5.55
C ARG A 20 19.04 -0.27 -6.81
N PHE A 21 17.97 0.05 -7.52
CA PHE A 21 17.45 -0.75 -8.63
C PHE A 21 17.65 -0.02 -9.98
N PRO A 22 18.76 -0.27 -10.69
CA PRO A 22 19.10 0.51 -11.90
C PRO A 22 18.15 0.29 -13.08
N ASN A 23 17.43 -0.83 -13.10
CA ASN A 23 16.54 -1.22 -14.20
C ASN A 23 15.04 -1.15 -13.83
N ALA A 24 14.70 -0.79 -12.59
CA ALA A 24 13.30 -0.76 -12.15
C ALA A 24 12.60 0.53 -12.58
N ARG A 25 11.32 0.41 -12.96
CA ARG A 25 10.38 1.53 -12.98
C ARG A 25 9.75 1.69 -11.60
N TYR A 26 9.48 2.93 -11.22
CA TYR A 26 8.88 3.28 -9.93
C TYR A 26 7.51 3.86 -10.17
N ILE A 27 6.48 3.21 -9.61
CA ILE A 27 5.09 3.59 -9.83
C ILE A 27 4.54 4.14 -8.52
N VAL A 28 3.92 5.31 -8.58
CA VAL A 28 3.30 5.96 -7.42
C VAL A 28 2.10 6.78 -7.89
N SER A 29 1.13 7.00 -7.03
CA SER A 29 0.00 7.85 -7.38
C SER A 29 0.44 9.30 -7.49
N THR A 30 -0.16 10.05 -8.40
CA THR A 30 0.13 11.49 -8.55
C THR A 30 -0.11 12.23 -7.23
N ALA A 31 -1.20 11.91 -6.51
CA ALA A 31 -1.52 12.54 -5.24
C ALA A 31 -0.50 12.24 -4.13
N ASN A 32 0.00 11.01 -4.04
CA ASN A 32 1.02 10.66 -3.05
C ASN A 32 2.39 11.26 -3.41
N TRP A 33 2.71 11.32 -4.70
CA TRP A 33 3.91 12.00 -5.19
C TRP A 33 3.92 13.48 -4.83
N GLU A 34 2.82 14.19 -5.14
CA GLU A 34 2.68 15.59 -4.78
C GLU A 34 2.83 15.82 -3.27
N ARG A 35 2.25 14.90 -2.47
CA ARG A 35 2.39 14.91 -1.03
C ARG A 35 3.84 14.72 -0.60
N ALA A 36 4.56 13.80 -1.23
CA ALA A 36 5.95 13.52 -0.94
C ALA A 36 6.86 14.71 -1.29
N CYS A 37 6.58 15.43 -2.38
CA CYS A 37 7.30 16.64 -2.77
C CYS A 37 6.98 17.85 -1.86
N ARG A 38 5.76 17.91 -1.31
CA ARG A 38 5.28 19.00 -0.45
C ARG A 38 4.62 18.43 0.82
N PRO A 39 5.39 17.82 1.73
CA PRO A 39 4.82 17.17 2.90
C PRO A 39 4.29 18.21 3.89
N HIS A 40 3.26 17.83 4.65
CA HIS A 40 2.80 18.65 5.77
C HIS A 40 3.78 18.50 6.93
N PRO A 41 3.88 19.49 7.83
CA PRO A 41 4.70 19.36 9.03
C PRO A 41 4.43 18.07 9.84
N ARG A 42 3.19 17.58 9.83
CA ARG A 42 2.76 16.38 10.58
C ARG A 42 3.33 15.06 10.06
N ASP A 43 3.61 14.95 8.76
CA ASP A 43 4.10 13.73 8.12
C ASP A 43 5.42 13.92 7.37
N ARG A 44 6.02 15.12 7.43
CA ARG A 44 7.33 15.41 6.84
C ARG A 44 8.41 14.42 7.26
N ALA A 45 8.42 14.01 8.54
CA ALA A 45 9.38 13.03 9.05
C ALA A 45 9.21 11.63 8.41
N SER A 46 8.05 11.36 7.78
CA SER A 46 7.79 10.10 7.11
C SER A 46 8.47 9.99 5.74
N PHE A 47 8.85 11.12 5.12
CA PHE A 47 9.44 11.18 3.80
C PHE A 47 10.97 11.29 3.87
N ILE A 48 11.65 10.49 3.05
CA ILE A 48 13.11 10.49 2.98
C ILE A 48 13.55 11.67 2.11
N PRO A 49 14.37 12.61 2.63
CA PRO A 49 14.92 13.69 1.82
C PRO A 49 15.69 13.15 0.61
N GLN A 50 15.73 13.94 -0.47
CA GLN A 50 16.41 13.62 -1.74
C GLN A 50 15.82 12.47 -2.58
N LEU A 51 15.06 11.53 -1.98
CA LEU A 51 14.51 10.39 -2.71
C LEU A 51 13.66 10.82 -3.91
N GLN A 52 12.82 11.85 -3.76
CA GLN A 52 11.98 12.36 -4.85
C GLN A 52 12.84 12.89 -6.00
N ALA A 53 13.89 13.66 -5.71
CA ALA A 53 14.80 14.17 -6.74
C ALA A 53 15.52 13.04 -7.48
N LEU A 54 15.94 11.98 -6.78
CA LEU A 54 16.57 10.82 -7.40
C LEU A 54 15.61 10.06 -8.33
N LEU A 55 14.36 9.86 -7.89
CA LEU A 55 13.33 9.19 -8.68
C LEU A 55 12.97 10.01 -9.93
N ASP A 56 12.77 11.32 -9.79
CA ASP A 56 12.44 12.22 -10.90
C ASP A 56 13.57 12.27 -11.95
N ASN A 57 14.81 12.48 -11.50
CA ASN A 57 15.99 12.52 -12.37
C ASN A 57 16.30 11.19 -13.06
N SER A 58 15.79 10.07 -12.54
CA SER A 58 16.02 8.75 -13.15
C SER A 58 15.28 8.58 -14.48
N GLN A 59 14.25 9.38 -14.74
CA GLN A 59 13.31 9.19 -15.87
C GLN A 59 12.63 7.82 -15.87
N ARG A 60 12.58 7.14 -14.71
CA ARG A 60 11.92 5.84 -14.49
C ARG A 60 10.69 5.92 -13.58
N LEU A 61 10.28 7.13 -13.22
CA LEU A 61 9.08 7.39 -12.43
C LEU A 61 7.84 7.36 -13.35
N GLU A 62 6.81 6.65 -12.91
CA GLU A 62 5.49 6.65 -13.52
C GLU A 62 4.48 7.13 -12.48
N LEU A 63 3.81 8.23 -12.79
CA LEU A 63 2.75 8.78 -11.97
C LEU A 63 1.40 8.32 -12.52
N ILE A 64 0.55 7.79 -11.64
CA ILE A 64 -0.79 7.33 -12.04
C ILE A 64 -1.90 8.01 -11.24
N ASP A 65 -3.03 8.22 -11.89
CA ASP A 65 -4.27 8.74 -11.30
C ASP A 65 -5.48 7.83 -11.57
N GLY A 66 -5.26 6.69 -12.23
CA GLY A 66 -6.27 5.68 -12.55
C GLY A 66 -5.93 4.29 -12.01
N ASP A 67 -6.81 3.34 -12.29
CA ASP A 67 -6.75 1.99 -11.75
C ASP A 67 -5.64 1.11 -12.34
N HIS A 68 -4.86 1.59 -13.29
CA HIS A 68 -3.82 0.81 -13.97
C HIS A 68 -2.58 1.66 -14.24
N SER A 69 -1.46 0.98 -14.49
CA SER A 69 -0.21 1.59 -14.96
C SER A 69 0.14 1.05 -16.34
N GLU A 70 0.85 1.84 -17.14
CA GLU A 70 1.41 1.38 -18.41
C GLU A 70 2.41 0.24 -18.19
N THR A 71 3.20 0.32 -17.11
CA THR A 71 4.24 -0.68 -16.82
C THR A 71 3.68 -2.05 -16.46
N LEU A 72 2.60 -2.11 -15.68
CA LEU A 72 2.02 -3.38 -15.21
C LEU A 72 0.79 -3.82 -16.02
N GLY A 73 0.27 -2.96 -16.90
CA GLY A 73 -0.91 -3.26 -17.70
C GLY A 73 -2.10 -3.68 -16.84
N ASN A 74 -2.81 -4.71 -17.28
CA ASN A 74 -4.01 -5.23 -16.61
C ASN A 74 -3.71 -6.28 -15.52
N ASP A 75 -2.44 -6.66 -15.34
CA ASP A 75 -2.05 -7.68 -14.36
C ASP A 75 -2.20 -7.18 -12.92
N VAL A 76 -2.15 -5.86 -12.74
CA VAL A 76 -2.31 -5.18 -11.46
C VAL A 76 -3.33 -4.05 -11.59
N GLN A 77 -4.37 -4.12 -10.77
CA GLN A 77 -5.36 -3.06 -10.59
C GLN A 77 -5.05 -2.27 -9.31
N PHE A 78 -5.24 -0.96 -9.34
CA PHE A 78 -5.02 -0.10 -8.20
C PHE A 78 -6.32 0.37 -7.56
N ARG A 79 -6.29 0.53 -6.25
CA ARG A 79 -7.25 1.30 -5.47
C ARG A 79 -6.48 2.36 -4.70
N PHE A 80 -7.16 3.44 -4.37
CA PHE A 80 -6.55 4.55 -3.66
C PHE A 80 -7.29 4.81 -2.35
N SER A 81 -6.53 5.10 -1.31
CA SER A 81 -7.01 5.61 -0.02
C SER A 81 -6.35 6.95 0.25
N ASN A 82 -7.08 7.90 0.82
CA ASN A 82 -6.52 9.19 1.22
C ASN A 82 -6.51 9.36 2.74
N GLY A 83 -7.18 8.46 3.47
CA GLY A 83 -7.25 8.49 4.92
C GLY A 83 -5.89 8.30 5.59
N HIS A 84 -5.09 7.31 5.14
CA HIS A 84 -3.79 7.04 5.76
C HIS A 84 -2.75 8.08 5.35
N THR A 85 -2.60 8.31 4.05
CA THR A 85 -1.84 9.38 3.40
C THR A 85 -2.54 9.67 2.07
N PRO A 86 -2.63 10.93 1.61
CA PRO A 86 -3.21 11.23 0.30
C PRO A 86 -2.62 10.35 -0.81
N GLY A 87 -3.49 9.71 -1.59
CA GLY A 87 -3.09 8.84 -2.69
C GLY A 87 -2.38 7.54 -2.28
N LEU A 88 -2.54 7.04 -1.05
CA LEU A 88 -2.06 5.70 -0.69
C LEU A 88 -2.57 4.68 -1.71
N MET A 89 -1.68 3.88 -2.27
CA MET A 89 -2.02 2.86 -3.27
C MET A 89 -2.19 1.48 -2.63
N LEU A 90 -3.23 0.79 -3.05
CA LEU A 90 -3.44 -0.64 -2.82
C LEU A 90 -3.40 -1.35 -4.17
N SER A 91 -2.82 -2.55 -4.19
CA SER A 91 -2.62 -3.31 -5.44
C SER A 91 -3.41 -4.60 -5.40
N ILE A 92 -4.31 -4.80 -6.35
CA ILE A 92 -5.05 -6.03 -6.59
C ILE A 92 -4.37 -6.79 -7.74
N ILE A 93 -3.99 -8.04 -7.49
CA ILE A 93 -3.20 -8.87 -8.41
C ILE A 93 -3.96 -10.16 -8.68
N GLY A 94 -4.08 -10.54 -9.96
CA GLY A 94 -4.78 -11.75 -10.39
C GLY A 94 -6.31 -11.59 -10.54
N GLY A 95 -6.85 -10.39 -10.29
CA GLY A 95 -8.29 -10.12 -10.44
C GLY A 95 -9.14 -10.84 -9.39
N ASP A 96 -10.28 -11.39 -9.81
CA ASP A 96 -11.19 -12.12 -8.92
C ASP A 96 -10.55 -13.42 -8.42
N ASN A 97 -10.73 -13.75 -7.14
CA ASN A 97 -10.00 -14.82 -6.43
C ASN A 97 -8.49 -14.56 -6.28
N GLY A 98 -8.01 -13.37 -6.66
CA GLY A 98 -6.63 -12.97 -6.52
C GLY A 98 -6.26 -12.53 -5.10
N LEU A 99 -5.27 -11.64 -5.03
CA LEU A 99 -4.82 -11.03 -3.77
C LEU A 99 -4.85 -9.51 -3.83
N ALA A 100 -4.96 -8.88 -2.67
CA ALA A 100 -4.78 -7.45 -2.52
C ALA A 100 -3.66 -7.15 -1.51
N PHE A 101 -2.62 -6.48 -1.98
CA PHE A 101 -1.62 -5.87 -1.10
C PHE A 101 -2.23 -4.62 -0.47
N CYS A 102 -2.50 -4.70 0.83
CA CYS A 102 -3.35 -3.72 1.52
C CYS A 102 -2.64 -2.42 1.89
N SER A 103 -1.29 -2.43 1.85
CA SER A 103 -0.47 -1.35 2.37
C SER A 103 -0.94 -0.94 3.78
N ASP A 104 -0.94 0.35 4.09
CA ASP A 104 -1.28 0.86 5.42
C ASP A 104 -2.78 1.17 5.61
N LEU A 105 -3.65 0.86 4.63
CA LEU A 105 -5.10 0.89 4.87
C LEU A 105 -5.51 -0.22 5.86
N ILE A 106 -4.92 -1.41 5.67
CA ILE A 106 -5.11 -2.59 6.52
C ILE A 106 -3.73 -3.23 6.74
N PRO A 107 -2.89 -2.63 7.59
CA PRO A 107 -1.50 -3.06 7.76
C PRO A 107 -1.39 -4.44 8.41
N ALA A 108 -2.39 -4.85 9.21
CA ALA A 108 -2.43 -6.14 9.90
C ALA A 108 -3.86 -6.59 10.23
N ARG A 109 -4.06 -7.84 10.66
CA ARG A 109 -5.38 -8.40 10.99
C ARG A 109 -6.22 -7.53 11.95
N PRO A 110 -5.66 -6.91 13.01
CA PRO A 110 -6.46 -6.06 13.89
C PRO A 110 -7.12 -4.87 13.18
N TRP A 111 -6.54 -4.38 12.08
CA TRP A 111 -7.09 -3.26 11.30
C TRP A 111 -8.25 -3.67 10.39
N VAL A 112 -8.51 -4.97 10.22
CA VAL A 112 -9.74 -5.45 9.54
C VAL A 112 -10.97 -5.06 10.34
N HIS A 113 -10.86 -4.95 11.67
CA HIS A 113 -11.93 -4.38 12.48
C HIS A 113 -12.15 -2.91 12.08
N LEU A 114 -13.32 -2.63 11.52
CA LEU A 114 -13.60 -1.38 10.81
C LEU A 114 -13.20 -0.09 11.57
N PRO A 115 -13.52 0.08 12.87
CA PRO A 115 -13.21 1.32 13.59
C PRO A 115 -11.72 1.51 13.92
N VAL A 116 -10.87 0.49 13.74
CA VAL A 116 -9.45 0.56 14.10
C VAL A 116 -8.69 1.43 13.10
N THR A 117 -8.03 2.45 13.61
CA THR A 117 -7.13 3.36 12.90
C THR A 117 -5.80 3.45 13.66
N MET A 118 -4.80 4.13 13.11
CA MET A 118 -3.49 4.33 13.72
C MET A 118 -3.07 5.79 13.80
N GLY A 119 -2.13 6.10 14.69
CA GLY A 119 -1.67 7.47 14.93
C GLY A 119 -0.99 8.16 13.76
N PHE A 120 -0.72 7.44 12.66
CA PHE A 120 -0.17 8.01 11.42
C PHE A 120 -1.25 8.45 10.44
N ASP A 121 -2.49 7.98 10.59
CA ASP A 121 -3.57 8.31 9.67
C ASP A 121 -3.84 9.82 9.63
N ARG A 122 -4.02 10.35 8.42
CA ARG A 122 -4.26 11.78 8.20
C ARG A 122 -5.73 12.16 8.31
N PHE A 123 -6.63 11.25 7.95
CA PHE A 123 -8.08 11.45 8.00
C PHE A 123 -8.76 10.13 8.42
N PRO A 124 -8.84 9.84 9.73
CA PRO A 124 -9.37 8.57 10.25
C PRO A 124 -10.80 8.25 9.84
N GLU A 125 -11.71 9.23 9.83
CA GLU A 125 -13.11 9.00 9.43
C GLU A 125 -13.20 8.61 7.94
N GLN A 126 -12.50 9.35 7.07
CA GLN A 126 -12.42 9.00 5.65
C GLN A 126 -11.76 7.63 5.44
N LEU A 127 -10.71 7.30 6.21
CA LEU A 127 -10.07 5.99 6.17
C LEU A 127 -11.07 4.86 6.44
N ILE A 128 -11.93 5.04 7.44
CA ILE A 128 -12.96 4.06 7.80
C ILE A 128 -13.92 3.83 6.62
N ASP A 129 -14.39 4.90 5.96
CA ASP A 129 -15.27 4.79 4.79
C ASP A 129 -14.60 4.08 3.61
N GLU A 130 -13.33 4.42 3.34
CA GLU A 130 -12.51 3.80 2.30
C GLU A 130 -12.29 2.31 2.59
N LYS A 131 -11.95 1.96 3.85
CA LYS A 131 -11.76 0.58 4.30
C LYS A 131 -13.03 -0.24 4.22
N ASN A 132 -14.19 0.32 4.55
CA ASN A 132 -15.48 -0.37 4.41
C ASN A 132 -15.73 -0.76 2.94
N LYS A 133 -15.61 0.20 2.02
CA LYS A 133 -15.81 -0.04 0.59
C LYS A 133 -14.82 -1.07 0.05
N PHE A 134 -13.55 -0.96 0.45
CA PHE A 134 -12.50 -1.89 0.04
C PHE A 134 -12.77 -3.32 0.53
N LEU A 135 -13.09 -3.50 1.82
CA LEU A 135 -13.39 -4.84 2.37
C LEU A 135 -14.62 -5.48 1.72
N ASP A 136 -15.68 -4.70 1.44
CA ASP A 136 -16.85 -5.20 0.71
C ASP A 136 -16.49 -5.68 -0.70
N GLU A 137 -15.69 -4.91 -1.42
CA GLU A 137 -15.19 -5.30 -2.74
C GLU A 137 -14.37 -6.61 -2.65
N MET A 138 -13.44 -6.71 -1.69
CA MET A 138 -12.57 -7.89 -1.56
C MET A 138 -13.38 -9.15 -1.23
N ILE A 139 -14.39 -9.05 -0.37
CA ILE A 139 -15.30 -10.16 -0.06
C ILE A 139 -16.09 -10.57 -1.31
N GLN A 140 -16.69 -9.61 -2.00
CA GLN A 140 -17.50 -9.88 -3.19
C GLN A 140 -16.70 -10.59 -4.29
N ARG A 141 -15.45 -10.14 -4.51
CA ARG A 141 -14.54 -10.66 -5.54
C ARG A 141 -13.71 -11.85 -5.07
N LYS A 142 -13.90 -12.31 -3.82
CA LYS A 142 -13.16 -13.42 -3.19
C LYS A 142 -11.65 -13.19 -3.15
N ILE A 143 -11.23 -11.93 -3.03
CA ILE A 143 -9.82 -11.55 -3.00
C ILE A 143 -9.28 -11.71 -1.57
N CYS A 144 -8.12 -12.34 -1.44
CA CYS A 144 -7.43 -12.45 -0.16
C CYS A 144 -6.63 -11.19 0.16
N LEU A 145 -6.53 -10.83 1.44
CA LEU A 145 -5.75 -9.68 1.91
C LEU A 145 -4.32 -10.12 2.19
N VAL A 146 -3.34 -9.36 1.71
CA VAL A 146 -1.92 -9.47 2.09
C VAL A 146 -1.56 -8.29 2.99
N PHE A 147 -1.06 -8.60 4.18
CA PHE A 147 -0.74 -7.63 5.23
C PHE A 147 0.74 -7.23 5.19
N THR A 148 1.02 -5.95 5.37
CA THR A 148 2.39 -5.41 5.30
C THR A 148 3.11 -5.43 6.65
N HIS A 149 2.38 -5.37 7.76
CA HIS A 149 2.93 -5.20 9.11
C HIS A 149 2.39 -6.19 10.15
N ASP A 150 1.64 -7.22 9.74
CA ASP A 150 1.23 -8.29 10.68
C ASP A 150 2.42 -9.24 10.92
N PRO A 151 2.90 -9.40 12.16
CA PRO A 151 4.09 -10.20 12.44
C PRO A 151 3.84 -11.71 12.35
N GLN A 152 2.59 -12.15 12.26
CA GLN A 152 2.19 -13.55 12.38
C GLN A 152 1.32 -14.04 11.21
N CYS A 153 0.82 -13.15 10.36
CA CYS A 153 -0.07 -13.50 9.25
C CYS A 153 0.29 -12.71 8.00
N THR A 154 0.74 -13.40 6.95
CA THR A 154 1.02 -12.75 5.67
C THR A 154 -0.27 -12.55 4.87
N LEU A 155 -1.18 -13.53 4.87
CA LEU A 155 -2.42 -13.49 4.07
C LEU A 155 -3.60 -14.08 4.81
N ALA A 156 -4.78 -13.50 4.60
CA ALA A 156 -6.04 -14.05 5.09
C ALA A 156 -7.23 -13.71 4.18
N THR A 157 -8.30 -14.48 4.27
CA THR A 157 -9.54 -14.22 3.54
C THR A 157 -10.44 -13.29 4.37
N PRO A 158 -10.88 -12.14 3.86
CA PRO A 158 -11.82 -11.28 4.56
C PRO A 158 -13.23 -11.88 4.54
N THR A 159 -14.00 -11.71 5.61
CA THR A 159 -15.41 -12.08 5.68
C THR A 159 -16.15 -11.22 6.72
N ARG A 160 -17.45 -11.45 6.90
CA ARG A 160 -18.25 -10.87 7.98
C ARG A 160 -18.69 -11.97 8.95
N ASP A 161 -18.68 -11.66 10.24
CA ASP A 161 -19.27 -12.52 11.27
C ASP A 161 -20.81 -12.42 11.29
N ASP A 162 -21.46 -13.21 12.16
CA ASP A 162 -22.94 -13.22 12.31
C ASP A 162 -23.52 -11.86 12.73
N LYS A 163 -22.70 -10.92 13.21
CA LYS A 163 -23.08 -9.56 13.58
C LYS A 163 -22.75 -8.54 12.48
N GLY A 164 -22.31 -9.01 11.31
CA GLY A 164 -21.92 -8.18 10.18
C GLY A 164 -20.56 -7.48 10.33
N ARG A 165 -19.78 -7.79 11.38
CA ARG A 165 -18.46 -7.18 11.59
C ARG A 165 -17.43 -7.86 10.70
N TYR A 166 -16.54 -7.08 10.09
CA TYR A 166 -15.44 -7.65 9.34
C TYR A 166 -14.48 -8.42 10.25
N ILE A 167 -14.13 -9.61 9.80
CA ILE A 167 -13.13 -10.50 10.38
C ILE A 167 -12.31 -11.12 9.25
N VAL A 168 -11.32 -11.92 9.60
CA VAL A 168 -10.60 -12.76 8.64
C VAL A 168 -10.71 -14.23 8.99
N THR A 169 -10.55 -15.08 7.98
CA THR A 169 -10.42 -16.53 8.07
C THR A 169 -9.28 -17.00 7.17
N ASN A 170 -8.97 -18.30 7.16
CA ASN A 170 -7.90 -18.88 6.34
C ASN A 170 -6.58 -18.12 6.49
N GLU A 171 -6.11 -17.96 7.72
CA GLU A 171 -4.89 -17.22 8.02
C GLU A 171 -3.66 -18.03 7.64
N HIS A 172 -2.76 -17.40 6.88
CA HIS A 172 -1.51 -17.99 6.43
C HIS A 172 -0.33 -17.18 6.99
N PRO A 173 0.44 -17.74 7.94
CA PRO A 173 1.63 -17.08 8.49
C PRO A 173 2.68 -16.78 7.42
N THR A 174 2.83 -17.71 6.48
CA THR A 174 3.74 -17.61 5.33
C THR A 174 3.05 -18.13 4.08
N ILE A 175 3.49 -17.65 2.93
CA ILE A 175 3.00 -18.10 1.62
C ILE A 175 4.21 -18.55 0.80
N THR A 176 4.08 -19.69 0.15
CA THR A 176 5.06 -20.17 -0.84
C THR A 176 4.31 -20.71 -2.05
N ASN A 177 4.87 -20.54 -3.25
CA ASN A 177 4.32 -21.09 -4.49
C ASN A 177 2.84 -20.73 -4.75
N LEU A 178 2.45 -19.48 -4.45
CA LEU A 178 1.09 -19.02 -4.70
C LEU A 178 0.76 -19.12 -6.19
N LYS A 179 -0.39 -19.71 -6.50
CA LYS A 179 -0.96 -19.73 -7.85
C LYS A 179 -2.18 -18.83 -7.84
N LEU A 180 -2.13 -17.78 -8.64
CA LEU A 180 -3.24 -16.85 -8.89
C LEU A 180 -4.01 -17.32 -10.12
#